data_AF-A0AAW8TQY2-F1
#
_entry.id   AF-A0AAW8TQY2-F1
#
_cell.length_a   1.000
_cell.length_b   1.000
_cell.length_c   1.000
_cell.angle_alpha   90.00
_cell.angle_beta   90.00
_cell.angle_gamma   90.00
#
_symmetry.space_group_name_H-M   'P 1'
#
loop_
_entity.id
_entity.type
_entity.pdbx_description
1 polymer ?
#
loop_
_entity_poly.entity_id
_entity_poly.type
_entity_poly.pdbx_seq_one_letter_code
_entity_poly.pdbx_strand_id
1 'polypeptide(L)'
;MLKKTDIEPLVIEAIRELIKNQDFATEIKSKIGKEIDTSTLNRELKNYEAKLREVDLNKSRLENEIDSLPEDTRFRERKINDMTFRLDGLYDIIIELEEKIEDVKLRRKAVEQDAITLENIYTLLANFDKVYDKINDEEKKSLISSLIKEIEIFPCDEADLPLKSILFNFPVYKDGGDVCGFLWDKSTIVSTWIERTE
;
A
#
# COMPACT_ATOMS: atom_id res chain seq x y z
N MET A 1 -15.86 -13.55 -34.21
CA MET A 1 -14.79 -13.05 -33.31
C MET A 1 -15.20 -11.69 -32.81
N LEU A 2 -15.47 -11.57 -31.51
CA LEU A 2 -15.69 -10.27 -30.86
C LEU A 2 -14.44 -9.41 -31.05
N LYS A 3 -14.60 -8.20 -31.59
CA LYS A 3 -13.47 -7.27 -31.74
C LYS A 3 -13.31 -6.49 -30.45
N LYS A 4 -12.08 -6.09 -30.14
CA LYS A 4 -11.77 -5.19 -29.00
C LYS A 4 -12.63 -3.92 -29.00
N THR A 5 -12.99 -3.45 -30.19
CA THR A 5 -13.87 -2.30 -30.44
C THR A 5 -15.31 -2.46 -29.93
N ASP A 6 -15.78 -3.69 -29.70
CA ASP A 6 -17.14 -3.97 -29.24
C ASP A 6 -17.22 -4.04 -27.70
N ILE A 7 -16.09 -4.29 -27.03
CA ILE A 7 -16.00 -4.46 -25.57
C ILE A 7 -15.73 -3.14 -24.87
N GLU A 8 -14.88 -2.29 -25.46
CA GLU A 8 -14.49 -1.01 -24.87
C GLU A 8 -15.70 -0.13 -24.50
N PRO A 9 -16.72 0.08 -25.37
CA PRO A 9 -17.89 0.87 -24.99
C PRO A 9 -18.66 0.34 -23.78
N LEU A 10 -18.74 -1.00 -23.62
CA LEU A 10 -19.41 -1.64 -22.49
C LEU A 10 -18.64 -1.41 -21.19
N VAL A 11 -17.32 -1.48 -21.26
CA VAL A 11 -16.43 -1.21 -20.14
C VAL A 11 -16.54 0.25 -19.69
N ILE A 12 -16.60 1.19 -20.63
CA ILE A 12 -16.80 2.61 -20.30
C ILE A 12 -18.14 2.82 -19.63
N GLU A 13 -19.22 2.23 -20.15
CA GLU A 13 -20.54 2.37 -19.55
C GLU A 13 -20.58 1.79 -18.13
N ALA A 14 -19.89 0.67 -17.89
CA ALA A 14 -19.77 0.09 -16.55
C ALA A 14 -19.07 1.02 -15.55
N ILE A 15 -17.99 1.69 -15.97
CA ILE A 15 -17.30 2.68 -15.13
C ILE A 15 -18.24 3.86 -14.84
N ARG A 16 -19.00 4.34 -15.83
CA ARG A 16 -19.97 5.44 -15.62
C ARG A 16 -21.09 5.05 -14.66
N GLU A 17 -21.64 3.84 -14.77
CA GLU A 17 -22.65 3.35 -13.85
C GLU A 17 -22.11 3.22 -12.42
N LEU A 18 -20.87 2.74 -12.27
CA LEU A 18 -20.21 2.68 -10.97
C LEU A 18 -20.08 4.06 -10.33
N ILE A 19 -19.65 5.08 -11.08
CA ILE A 19 -19.51 6.46 -10.58
C ILE A 19 -20.87 7.09 -10.25
N LYS A 20 -21.93 6.73 -10.98
CA LYS A 20 -23.30 7.21 -10.71
C LYS A 20 -23.90 6.60 -9.44
N ASN A 21 -23.38 5.48 -8.94
CA ASN A 21 -23.84 4.89 -7.69
C ASN A 21 -23.58 5.85 -6.52
N GLN A 22 -24.64 6.21 -5.78
CA GLN A 22 -24.56 7.22 -4.72
C GLN A 22 -23.67 6.79 -3.54
N ASP A 23 -23.70 5.50 -3.18
CA ASP A 23 -22.89 4.98 -2.07
C ASP A 23 -21.40 5.02 -2.44
N PHE A 24 -21.07 4.56 -3.65
CA PHE A 24 -19.72 4.61 -4.18
C PHE A 24 -19.21 6.05 -4.31
N ALA A 25 -20.03 6.96 -4.86
CA ALA A 25 -19.68 8.37 -4.99
C ALA A 25 -19.48 9.06 -3.63
N THR A 26 -20.24 8.66 -2.61
CA THR A 26 -20.09 9.16 -1.24
C THR A 26 -18.80 8.65 -0.61
N GLU A 27 -18.47 7.37 -0.81
CA GLU A 27 -17.23 6.79 -0.29
C GLU A 27 -15.98 7.36 -0.98
N ILE A 28 -16.01 7.55 -2.31
CA ILE A 28 -14.96 8.28 -3.03
C ILE A 28 -14.69 9.64 -2.37
N LYS A 29 -15.75 10.41 -2.13
CA LYS A 29 -15.63 11.74 -1.52
C LYS A 29 -15.15 11.68 -0.06
N SER A 30 -15.45 10.61 0.67
CA SER A 30 -15.02 10.42 2.06
C SER A 30 -13.52 10.07 2.16
N LYS A 31 -12.95 9.48 1.11
CA LYS A 31 -11.55 9.02 1.03
C LYS A 31 -10.60 10.10 0.52
N ILE A 32 -11.05 10.97 -0.39
CA ILE A 32 -10.23 12.10 -0.90
C ILE A 32 -9.85 13.04 0.25
N GLY A 33 -8.56 13.33 0.40
CA GLY A 33 -8.04 14.23 1.43
C GLY A 33 -8.07 13.68 2.86
N LYS A 34 -8.33 12.39 3.07
CA LYS A 34 -8.28 11.78 4.40
C LYS A 34 -6.84 11.45 4.79
N GLU A 35 -6.43 11.88 5.98
CA GLU A 35 -5.09 11.59 6.51
C GLU A 35 -4.91 10.08 6.71
N ILE A 36 -3.77 9.56 6.25
CA ILE A 36 -3.42 8.15 6.31
C ILE A 36 -3.03 7.81 7.75
N ASP A 37 -3.70 6.84 8.37
CA ASP A 37 -3.36 6.44 9.74
C ASP A 37 -2.06 5.66 9.78
N THR A 38 -0.96 6.38 9.96
CA THR A 38 0.37 5.83 10.21
C THR A 38 0.75 5.85 11.69
N SER A 39 -0.21 6.11 12.59
CA SER A 39 0.05 6.34 14.03
C SER A 39 0.77 5.18 14.71
N THR A 40 0.39 3.94 14.39
CA THR A 40 1.02 2.74 14.94
C THR A 40 2.47 2.60 14.49
N LEU A 41 2.75 2.81 13.21
CA LEU A 41 4.11 2.79 12.64
C LEU A 41 4.97 3.91 13.21
N ASN A 42 4.41 5.12 13.37
CA ASN A 42 5.11 6.25 13.97
C ASN A 42 5.46 5.99 15.44
N ARG A 43 4.57 5.34 16.20
CA ARG A 43 4.86 4.93 17.58
C ARG A 43 5.95 3.87 17.64
N GLU A 44 5.90 2.87 16.76
CA GLU A 44 6.91 1.83 16.65
C GLU A 44 8.30 2.42 16.32
N LEU A 45 8.37 3.28 15.29
CA LEU A 45 9.59 3.99 14.90
C LEU A 45 10.18 4.79 16.06
N LYS A 46 9.36 5.60 16.73
CA LYS A 46 9.80 6.40 17.88
C LYS A 46 10.35 5.54 19.02
N ASN A 47 9.78 4.37 19.25
CA ASN A 47 10.26 3.44 20.27
C ASN A 47 11.64 2.87 19.91
N TYR A 48 11.86 2.49 18.64
CA TYR A 48 13.17 2.00 18.21
C TYR A 48 14.22 3.11 18.21
N GLU A 49 13.90 4.31 17.74
CA GLU A 49 14.80 5.47 17.77
C GLU A 49 15.21 5.85 19.21
N ALA A 50 14.26 5.76 20.16
CA ALA A 50 14.54 6.00 21.57
C ALA A 50 15.49 4.95 22.15
N LYS A 51 15.26 3.66 21.84
CA LYS A 51 16.16 2.57 22.25
C LYS A 51 17.55 2.70 21.63
N LEU A 52 17.63 3.04 20.33
CA LEU A 52 18.90 3.24 19.65
C LEU A 52 19.71 4.33 20.35
N ARG A 53 19.09 5.46 20.65
CA ARG A 53 19.73 6.56 21.39
C ARG A 53 20.21 6.11 22.79
N GLU A 54 19.44 5.27 23.49
CA GLU A 54 19.86 4.73 24.79
C GLU A 54 21.09 3.82 24.66
N VAL A 55 21.10 2.95 23.66
CA VAL A 55 22.22 2.03 23.39
C VAL A 55 23.47 2.82 22.98
N ASP A 56 23.34 3.84 22.13
CA ASP A 56 24.44 4.74 21.77
C ASP A 56 25.04 5.45 22.98
N LEU A 57 24.19 5.94 23.89
CA LEU A 57 24.66 6.58 25.12
C LEU A 57 25.42 5.59 26.02
N ASN A 58 24.94 4.35 26.11
CA ASN A 58 25.62 3.30 26.88
C ASN A 58 26.94 2.89 26.24
N LYS A 59 26.98 2.81 24.91
CA LYS A 59 28.18 2.57 24.12
C LYS A 59 29.23 3.65 24.38
N SER A 60 28.88 4.94 24.20
CA SER A 60 29.81 6.03 24.45
C SER A 60 30.28 6.10 25.91
N ARG A 61 29.44 5.74 26.88
CA ARG A 61 29.87 5.63 28.29
C ARG A 61 30.91 4.54 28.47
N LEU A 62 30.71 3.37 27.85
CA LEU A 62 31.63 2.24 27.94
C LEU A 62 32.95 2.51 27.22
N GLU A 63 32.92 3.16 26.05
CA GLU A 63 34.12 3.64 25.33
C GLU A 63 34.94 4.58 26.22
N ASN A 64 34.29 5.57 26.86
CA ASN A 64 34.97 6.46 27.80
C ASN A 64 35.53 5.72 29.03
N GLU A 65 34.84 4.69 29.54
CA GLU A 65 35.33 3.88 30.66
C GLU A 65 36.60 3.09 30.28
N ILE A 66 36.64 2.56 29.06
CA ILE A 66 37.83 1.88 28.50
C ILE A 66 38.99 2.88 28.37
N ASP A 67 38.74 4.03 27.74
CA ASP A 67 39.77 5.04 27.45
C ASP A 67 40.35 5.67 28.72
N SER A 68 39.53 5.85 29.75
CA SER A 68 39.93 6.47 31.01
C SER A 68 40.45 5.47 32.06
N LEU A 69 40.57 4.19 31.72
CA LEU A 69 40.96 3.15 32.68
C LEU A 69 42.44 3.32 33.13
N PRO A 70 42.69 3.57 34.43
CA PRO A 70 44.04 3.82 34.95
C PRO A 70 45.02 2.68 34.64
N GLU A 71 46.27 3.01 34.31
CA GLU A 71 47.32 2.04 33.96
C GLU A 71 47.65 1.06 35.10
N ASP A 72 47.54 1.51 36.35
CA ASP A 72 47.82 0.74 37.56
C ASP A 72 46.62 -0.12 38.03
N THR A 73 45.52 -0.13 37.26
CA THR A 73 44.33 -0.92 37.57
C THR A 73 44.67 -2.40 37.71
N ARG A 74 44.32 -3.01 38.85
CA ARG A 74 44.48 -4.45 39.04
C ARG A 74 43.66 -5.23 38.00
N PHE A 75 44.31 -6.19 37.33
CA PHE A 75 43.75 -7.00 36.23
C PHE A 75 43.31 -6.18 35.00
N ARG A 76 43.97 -5.05 34.73
CA ARG A 76 43.61 -4.11 33.65
C ARG A 76 43.25 -4.77 32.32
N GLU A 77 44.13 -5.60 31.77
CA GLU A 77 43.92 -6.26 30.47
C GLU A 77 42.65 -7.10 30.43
N ARG A 78 42.35 -7.85 31.51
CA ARG A 78 41.13 -8.65 31.60
C ARG A 78 39.88 -7.78 31.62
N LYS A 79 39.93 -6.65 32.32
CA LYS A 79 38.80 -5.70 32.37
C LYS A 79 38.58 -5.03 31.02
N ILE A 80 39.65 -4.66 30.33
CA ILE A 80 39.56 -4.11 28.96
C ILE A 80 38.89 -5.14 28.05
N ASN A 81 39.36 -6.39 28.05
CA ASN A 81 38.78 -7.43 27.20
C ASN A 81 37.29 -7.67 27.49
N ASP A 82 36.87 -7.66 28.76
CA ASP A 82 35.46 -7.79 29.15
C ASP A 82 34.62 -6.60 28.65
N MET A 83 35.13 -5.38 28.80
CA MET A 83 34.46 -4.17 28.32
C MET A 83 34.40 -4.13 26.79
N THR A 84 35.45 -4.55 26.08
CA THR A 84 35.45 -4.67 24.61
C THR A 84 34.40 -5.68 24.15
N PHE A 85 34.30 -6.85 24.80
CA PHE A 85 33.27 -7.83 24.45
C PHE A 85 31.85 -7.29 24.66
N ARG A 86 31.63 -6.54 25.75
CA ARG A 86 30.35 -5.85 25.99
C ARG A 86 30.08 -4.76 24.95
N LEU A 87 31.12 -4.07 24.49
CA LEU A 87 31.04 -3.05 23.45
C LEU A 87 30.63 -3.66 22.10
N ASP A 88 31.22 -4.80 21.74
CA ASP A 88 30.83 -5.57 20.54
C ASP A 88 29.33 -5.92 20.58
N GLY A 89 28.85 -6.40 21.73
CA GLY A 89 27.42 -6.68 21.92
C GLY A 89 26.52 -5.44 21.81
N LEU A 90 27.00 -4.24 22.16
CA LEU A 90 26.25 -3.00 21.93
C LEU A 90 26.18 -2.64 20.45
N TYR A 91 27.23 -2.90 19.67
CA TYR A 91 27.21 -2.74 18.22
C TYR A 91 26.24 -3.71 17.54
N ASP A 92 26.17 -4.96 17.98
CA ASP A 92 25.18 -5.93 17.48
C ASP A 92 23.74 -5.43 17.68
N ILE A 93 23.45 -4.88 18.87
CA ILE A 93 22.13 -4.31 19.20
C ILE A 93 21.83 -3.07 18.34
N ILE A 94 22.83 -2.21 18.09
CA ILE A 94 22.69 -1.03 17.22
C ILE A 94 22.27 -1.46 15.82
N ILE A 95 22.97 -2.43 15.22
CA ILE A 95 22.66 -2.93 13.88
C ILE A 95 21.22 -3.48 13.84
N GLU A 96 20.83 -4.31 14.82
CA GLU A 96 19.47 -4.85 14.89
C GLU A 96 18.40 -3.75 14.98
N LEU A 97 18.68 -2.67 15.73
CA LEU A 97 17.75 -1.53 15.85
C LEU A 97 17.70 -0.70 14.57
N GLU A 98 18.83 -0.47 13.90
CA GLU A 98 18.89 0.23 12.62
C GLU A 98 18.12 -0.51 11.53
N GLU A 99 18.26 -1.83 11.45
CA GLU A 99 17.48 -2.67 10.53
C GLU A 99 15.97 -2.56 10.80
N LYS A 100 15.55 -2.62 12.07
CA LYS A 100 14.14 -2.46 12.45
C LYS A 100 13.60 -1.08 12.13
N ILE A 101 14.40 -0.03 12.32
CA ILE A 101 14.03 1.34 11.97
C ILE A 101 13.82 1.46 10.46
N GLU A 102 14.71 0.88 9.66
CA GLU A 102 14.60 0.93 8.20
C GLU A 102 13.38 0.14 7.70
N ASP A 103 13.11 -1.04 8.25
CA ASP A 103 11.90 -1.81 7.95
C ASP A 103 10.62 -1.01 8.21
N VAL A 104 10.51 -0.35 9.38
CA VAL A 104 9.34 0.50 9.70
C VAL A 104 9.21 1.66 8.72
N LYS A 105 10.32 2.30 8.33
CA LYS A 105 10.31 3.40 7.34
C LYS A 105 9.83 2.92 5.97
N LEU A 106 10.30 1.75 5.51
CA LEU A 106 9.87 1.15 4.24
C LEU A 106 8.39 0.81 4.27
N ARG A 107 7.89 0.17 5.35
CA ARG A 107 6.46 -0.10 5.53
C ARG A 107 5.63 1.17 5.53
N ARG A 108 6.07 2.23 6.22
CA ARG A 108 5.36 3.51 6.24
C ARG A 108 5.28 4.13 4.85
N LYS A 109 6.41 4.15 4.13
CA LYS A 109 6.47 4.65 2.75
C LYS A 109 5.55 3.88 1.81
N ALA A 110 5.46 2.56 1.95
CA ALA A 110 4.56 1.74 1.15
C ALA A 110 3.09 2.13 1.40
N VAL A 111 2.67 2.25 2.67
CA VAL A 111 1.32 2.69 3.04
C VAL A 111 1.00 4.10 2.51
N GLU A 112 1.97 5.01 2.59
CA GLU A 112 1.84 6.36 2.04
C GLU A 112 1.68 6.35 0.50
N GLN A 113 2.46 5.54 -0.21
CA GLN A 113 2.39 5.40 -1.66
C GLN A 113 1.09 4.74 -2.14
N ASP A 114 0.63 3.70 -1.45
CA ASP A 114 -0.62 3.02 -1.78
C ASP A 114 -1.81 3.97 -1.63
N ALA A 115 -1.82 4.76 -0.56
CA ALA A 115 -2.86 5.75 -0.34
C ALA A 115 -2.84 6.89 -1.37
N ILE A 116 -1.67 7.40 -1.76
CA ILE A 116 -1.55 8.39 -2.86
C ILE A 116 -2.09 7.80 -4.16
N THR A 117 -1.78 6.54 -4.44
CA THR A 117 -2.26 5.84 -5.64
C THR A 117 -3.78 5.72 -5.63
N LEU A 118 -4.38 5.37 -4.49
CA LEU A 118 -5.84 5.32 -4.32
C LEU A 118 -6.50 6.70 -4.46
N GLU A 119 -5.94 7.73 -3.83
CA GLU A 119 -6.46 9.10 -3.93
C GLU A 119 -6.44 9.62 -5.37
N ASN A 120 -5.36 9.34 -6.12
CA ASN A 120 -5.26 9.68 -7.54
C ASN A 120 -6.34 8.95 -8.37
N ILE A 121 -6.55 7.66 -8.12
CA ILE A 121 -7.60 6.87 -8.80
C ILE A 121 -8.99 7.46 -8.50
N TYR A 122 -9.29 7.75 -7.23
CA TYR A 122 -10.57 8.35 -6.84
C TYR A 122 -10.78 9.74 -7.43
N THR A 123 -9.72 10.54 -7.54
CA THR A 123 -9.74 11.85 -8.20
C THR A 123 -10.00 11.71 -9.70
N LEU A 124 -9.40 10.72 -10.36
CA LEU A 124 -9.65 10.40 -11.77
C LEU A 124 -11.10 9.98 -12.00
N LEU A 125 -11.63 9.07 -11.16
CA LEU A 125 -13.02 8.61 -11.23
C LEU A 125 -14.02 9.75 -11.03
N ALA A 126 -13.78 10.64 -10.06
CA ALA A 126 -14.63 11.82 -9.82
C ALA A 126 -14.69 12.78 -11.02
N ASN A 127 -13.69 12.76 -11.90
CA ASN A 127 -13.60 13.60 -13.09
C ASN A 127 -13.77 12.82 -14.40
N PHE A 128 -14.07 11.52 -14.34
CA PHE A 128 -14.05 10.62 -15.50
C PHE A 128 -14.93 11.14 -16.64
N ASP A 129 -16.19 11.47 -16.38
CA ASP A 129 -17.13 12.00 -17.38
C ASP A 129 -16.68 13.34 -18.00
N LYS A 130 -15.85 14.12 -17.30
CA LYS A 130 -15.36 15.42 -17.79
C LYS A 130 -14.12 15.29 -18.67
N VAL A 131 -13.35 14.22 -18.47
CA VAL A 131 -12.00 14.04 -19.03
C VAL A 131 -12.00 13.01 -20.15
N TYR A 132 -12.72 11.89 -20.00
CA TYR A 132 -12.64 10.74 -20.90
C TYR A 132 -12.92 11.10 -22.38
N ASP A 133 -13.94 11.92 -22.65
CA ASP A 133 -14.30 12.29 -24.02
C ASP A 133 -13.39 13.39 -24.63
N LYS A 134 -12.50 14.00 -23.83
CA LYS A 134 -11.63 15.10 -24.25
C LYS A 134 -10.17 14.70 -24.48
N ILE A 135 -9.77 13.54 -23.96
CA ILE A 135 -8.41 13.00 -24.09
C ILE A 135 -8.29 12.16 -25.36
N ASN A 136 -7.06 11.99 -25.84
CA ASN A 136 -6.78 11.22 -27.06
C ASN A 136 -6.85 9.70 -26.80
N ASP A 137 -6.83 8.89 -27.87
CA ASP A 137 -7.02 7.43 -27.75
C ASP A 137 -5.88 6.72 -27.00
N GLU A 138 -4.65 7.25 -27.05
CA GLU A 138 -3.52 6.72 -26.28
C GLU A 138 -3.70 6.98 -24.78
N GLU A 139 -4.12 8.19 -24.42
CA GLU A 139 -4.48 8.58 -23.06
C GLU A 139 -5.69 7.79 -22.53
N LYS A 140 -6.72 7.56 -23.36
CA LYS A 140 -7.87 6.71 -22.99
C LYS A 140 -7.42 5.30 -22.65
N LYS A 141 -6.58 4.70 -23.50
CA LYS A 141 -6.06 3.35 -23.27
C LYS A 141 -5.25 3.27 -21.99
N SER A 142 -4.43 4.28 -21.71
CA SER A 142 -3.66 4.38 -20.47
C SER A 142 -4.58 4.49 -19.25
N LEU A 143 -5.59 5.36 -19.30
CA LEU A 143 -6.56 5.53 -18.23
C LEU A 143 -7.32 4.24 -17.94
N ILE A 144 -7.83 3.55 -18.96
CA ILE A 144 -8.55 2.29 -18.77
C ILE A 144 -7.64 1.21 -18.20
N SER A 145 -6.39 1.13 -18.66
CA SER A 145 -5.41 0.20 -18.08
C SER A 145 -5.04 0.52 -16.64
N SER A 146 -5.13 1.79 -16.21
CA SER A 146 -4.88 2.17 -14.82
C SER A 146 -6.04 1.77 -13.90
N LEU A 147 -7.27 1.76 -14.41
CA LEU A 147 -8.46 1.42 -13.64
C LEU A 147 -8.73 -0.09 -13.60
N ILE A 148 -8.49 -0.78 -14.70
CA ILE A 148 -8.91 -2.17 -14.89
C ILE A 148 -7.72 -3.12 -14.82
N LYS A 149 -7.86 -4.15 -13.99
CA LYS A 149 -6.94 -5.28 -13.87
C LYS A 149 -7.22 -6.35 -14.91
N GLU A 150 -8.48 -6.76 -15.04
CA GLU A 150 -8.90 -7.84 -15.93
C GLU A 150 -10.35 -7.67 -16.40
N ILE A 151 -10.65 -8.21 -17.58
CA ILE A 151 -12.01 -8.25 -18.14
C ILE A 151 -12.29 -9.69 -18.54
N GLU A 152 -13.36 -10.28 -18.00
CA GLU A 152 -13.88 -11.54 -18.52
C GLU A 152 -15.03 -11.29 -19.48
N ILE A 153 -15.06 -12.08 -20.54
CA ILE A 153 -16.15 -12.09 -21.52
C ILE A 153 -16.81 -13.46 -21.55
N PHE A 154 -18.10 -13.50 -21.86
CA PHE A 154 -18.78 -14.77 -22.13
C PHE A 154 -18.20 -15.40 -23.41
N PRO A 155 -18.12 -16.74 -23.48
CA PRO A 155 -17.91 -17.44 -24.75
C PRO A 155 -18.94 -16.95 -25.77
N CYS A 156 -18.51 -16.78 -27.02
CA CYS A 156 -19.44 -16.39 -28.09
C CYS A 156 -20.62 -17.39 -28.08
N ASP A 157 -21.84 -16.86 -28.12
CA ASP A 157 -23.12 -17.58 -28.21
C ASP A 157 -23.84 -17.89 -26.87
N GLU A 158 -23.27 -17.50 -25.72
CA GLU A 158 -23.87 -17.79 -24.39
C GLU A 158 -24.67 -16.64 -23.76
N ALA A 159 -24.55 -15.38 -24.24
CA ALA A 159 -25.23 -14.23 -23.64
C ALA A 159 -25.52 -13.10 -24.64
N ASP A 160 -26.59 -12.32 -24.37
CA ASP A 160 -26.96 -11.11 -25.13
C ASP A 160 -25.92 -9.98 -25.00
N LEU A 161 -25.08 -10.02 -23.97
CA LEU A 161 -23.95 -9.12 -23.77
C LEU A 161 -22.65 -9.91 -23.67
N PRO A 162 -21.57 -9.45 -24.34
CA PRO A 162 -20.31 -10.15 -24.33
C PRO A 162 -19.51 -9.95 -23.02
N LEU A 163 -19.77 -8.88 -22.27
CA LEU A 163 -19.05 -8.56 -21.04
C LEU A 163 -19.60 -9.38 -19.87
N LYS A 164 -18.75 -10.18 -19.20
CA LYS A 164 -19.10 -11.01 -18.05
C LYS A 164 -18.69 -10.36 -16.73
N SER A 165 -17.46 -9.88 -16.61
CA SER A 165 -16.95 -9.29 -15.37
C SER A 165 -15.81 -8.30 -15.63
N ILE A 166 -15.61 -7.36 -14.69
CA ILE A 166 -14.49 -6.41 -14.67
C ILE A 166 -13.81 -6.49 -13.29
N LEU A 167 -12.51 -6.72 -13.28
CA LEU A 167 -11.68 -6.65 -12.08
C LEU A 167 -10.95 -5.31 -12.08
N PHE A 168 -11.01 -4.56 -10.98
CA PHE A 168 -10.38 -3.23 -10.88
C PHE A 168 -9.00 -3.31 -10.21
N ASN A 169 -8.12 -2.36 -10.52
CA ASN A 169 -6.82 -2.19 -9.83
C ASN A 169 -6.94 -1.53 -8.45
N PHE A 170 -8.18 -1.28 -7.99
CA PHE A 170 -8.48 -0.60 -6.74
C PHE A 170 -9.75 -1.21 -6.11
N PRO A 171 -9.92 -1.10 -4.79
CA PRO A 171 -11.10 -1.60 -4.11
C PRO A 171 -12.34 -0.79 -4.48
N VAL A 172 -13.43 -1.51 -4.78
CA VAL A 172 -14.73 -0.94 -5.13
C VAL A 172 -15.74 -1.31 -4.04
N TYR A 173 -16.33 -0.29 -3.42
CA TYR A 173 -17.23 -0.47 -2.28
C TYR A 173 -18.69 -0.47 -2.72
N LYS A 174 -19.43 -1.52 -2.34
CA LYS A 174 -20.89 -1.60 -2.48
C LYS A 174 -21.46 -2.34 -1.28
N ASP A 175 -22.58 -1.85 -0.73
CA ASP A 175 -23.31 -2.51 0.36
C ASP A 175 -22.50 -2.79 1.64
N GLY A 176 -21.49 -1.97 1.95
CA GLY A 176 -20.77 -2.02 3.24
C GLY A 176 -19.65 -3.07 3.37
N GLY A 177 -19.13 -3.63 2.26
CA GLY A 177 -17.96 -4.53 2.26
C GLY A 177 -16.88 -4.15 1.24
N ASP A 178 -15.61 -4.45 1.55
CA ASP A 178 -14.44 -4.36 0.65
C ASP A 178 -14.50 -5.48 -0.42
N VAL A 179 -14.58 -5.15 -1.72
CA VAL A 179 -14.58 -6.17 -2.80
C VAL A 179 -13.78 -5.69 -4.05
N CYS A 180 -13.04 -6.60 -4.69
CA CYS A 180 -12.15 -6.31 -5.84
C CYS A 180 -12.71 -6.64 -7.24
N GLY A 181 -13.94 -7.18 -7.40
CA GLY A 181 -14.45 -7.63 -8.71
C GLY A 181 -15.94 -7.40 -8.95
N PHE A 182 -16.29 -7.12 -10.22
CA PHE A 182 -17.63 -6.76 -10.72
C PHE A 182 -18.14 -7.82 -11.72
N LEU A 183 -19.40 -8.28 -11.62
CA LEU A 183 -20.06 -9.17 -12.60
C LEU A 183 -21.16 -8.39 -13.34
N TRP A 184 -21.12 -8.33 -14.68
CA TRP A 184 -22.05 -7.57 -15.52
C TRP A 184 -23.29 -8.42 -15.86
N ASP A 185 -24.37 -8.26 -15.10
CA ASP A 185 -25.73 -8.69 -15.50
C ASP A 185 -26.66 -7.46 -15.45
N LYS A 186 -27.46 -7.26 -16.51
CA LYS A 186 -28.54 -6.26 -16.58
C LYS A 186 -29.68 -6.52 -15.58
N SER A 187 -29.65 -7.65 -14.88
CA SER A 187 -30.39 -7.92 -13.66
C SER A 187 -29.44 -7.79 -12.45
N THR A 188 -29.79 -6.95 -11.49
CA THR A 188 -28.93 -6.63 -10.34
C THR A 188 -28.72 -7.85 -9.44
N ILE A 189 -27.75 -8.72 -9.78
CA ILE A 189 -27.33 -9.86 -8.96
C ILE A 189 -25.80 -9.84 -8.86
N VAL A 190 -25.33 -9.28 -7.76
CA VAL A 190 -23.91 -9.33 -7.35
C VAL A 190 -23.61 -10.74 -6.90
N SER A 191 -22.73 -11.46 -7.60
CA SER A 191 -22.21 -12.75 -7.12
C SER A 191 -20.74 -12.59 -6.70
N THR A 192 -20.53 -12.93 -5.43
CA THR A 192 -19.31 -12.75 -4.66
C THR A 192 -18.35 -13.90 -4.89
N TRP A 193 -17.06 -13.63 -5.12
CA TRP A 193 -16.02 -14.65 -5.04
C TRP A 193 -14.87 -14.16 -4.17
N ILE A 194 -14.59 -14.94 -3.12
CA ILE A 194 -13.35 -14.81 -2.34
C ILE A 194 -12.31 -15.64 -3.08
N GLU A 195 -11.22 -15.01 -3.50
CA GLU A 195 -10.04 -15.71 -3.98
C GLU A 195 -9.51 -16.54 -2.79
N ARG A 196 -9.85 -17.84 -2.76
CA ARG A 196 -9.25 -18.76 -1.81
C ARG A 196 -7.82 -18.96 -2.26
N THR A 197 -6.88 -18.34 -1.55
CA THR A 197 -5.48 -18.71 -1.62
C THR A 197 -5.35 -20.14 -1.08
N GLU A 198 -5.07 -21.11 -1.97
CA GLU A 198 -4.51 -22.41 -1.58
C GLU A 198 -3.05 -22.27 -1.15
#